data_AF-A0AAV0N7U1-F1
#
_entry.id   AF-A0AAV0N7U1-F1
#
_cell.length_a   1.000
_cell.length_b   1.000
_cell.length_c   1.000
_cell.angle_alpha   90.00
_cell.angle_beta   90.00
_cell.angle_gamma   90.00
#
_symmetry.space_group_name_H-M   'P 1'
#
loop_
_entity.id
_entity.type
_entity.pdbx_description
1 polymer ?
#
loop_
_entity_poly.entity_id
_entity_poly.type
_entity_poly.pdbx_seq_one_letter_code
_entity_poly.pdbx_strand_id
1 'polypeptide(L)'
;LFKLLFGRTPTILNASSRTNNIIPSPASALPSISHSGDHSKDAPIPQQSNDHGIASASDSVLSLPRGEHEVFLSFRGPDTRQVFTNTLFILLKHLNVRTFMDDEKLEKGEEIWPSLVAGIRQSKVHVAILSENYAESKWCLRELAEFVECRKQDKGHILIPIFYMVDPRDVRHQTGHYQSAFQRHEQMFSAKTVQAWRDTLNLVGTIKGWRVGSKDKDVNVLCTFNKSRCKLYEVGEMNAQFSLELFCKHAFKKNCPSQEYETLSQDIVSIAGGLPLFLEVVGRLLYGQAKEIWEDRLEQLRKVSVRGVSERLKISYNALEYEAQQIFLDIACFYVNMNKEKPTYMWSDLKLFPITNINVLVQRSMIKIGDDNQFQIHDQLRDMGRAIVHEENIEEPWMRSRIWDTEESVDLLRNKKGSKQVKALYADFSLEPQKPLEAEHFLNLPELRYLEAERLDFAGDFNNLVSNLRWLRLQSCVCDSSDQFNNFRMANMVILDLQDSIFVEGDLGCWSQIKVHILYIYMVNTIVSCIKSKV
;
A
#
# COMPACT_ATOMS: atom_id res chain seq x y z
N LEU A 1 6.38 14.48 -7.57
CA LEU A 1 7.30 14.07 -6.48
C LEU A 1 8.02 15.24 -5.80
N PHE A 2 9.01 15.93 -6.39
CA PHE A 2 9.77 17.01 -5.71
C PHE A 2 8.91 18.13 -5.10
N LYS A 3 7.90 18.61 -5.84
CA LYS A 3 6.98 19.65 -5.35
C LYS A 3 6.05 19.13 -4.24
N LEU A 4 5.76 17.83 -4.27
CA LEU A 4 4.87 17.12 -3.35
C LEU A 4 5.60 16.66 -2.08
N LEU A 5 6.86 16.23 -2.21
CA LEU A 5 7.74 15.93 -1.10
C LEU A 5 8.32 17.19 -0.48
N PHE A 6 8.46 18.32 -1.20
CA PHE A 6 9.32 19.39 -0.69
C PHE A 6 8.89 20.84 -1.03
N GLY A 7 7.68 21.07 -1.56
CA GLY A 7 7.06 22.40 -1.66
C GLY A 7 7.73 23.40 -2.62
N ARG A 8 8.67 22.98 -3.48
CA ARG A 8 9.31 23.83 -4.51
C ARG A 8 9.36 23.13 -5.87
N THR A 9 9.28 23.89 -6.96
CA THR A 9 9.68 23.42 -8.29
C THR A 9 11.20 23.27 -8.31
N PRO A 10 11.77 22.14 -8.79
CA PRO A 10 13.20 22.00 -8.89
C PRO A 10 13.74 23.09 -9.82
N THR A 11 14.80 23.77 -9.40
CA THR A 11 15.63 24.52 -10.34
C THR A 11 16.30 23.46 -11.20
N ILE A 12 15.83 23.28 -12.43
CA ILE A 12 16.61 22.56 -13.44
C ILE A 12 17.86 23.42 -13.63
N LEU A 13 18.96 23.03 -12.99
CA LEU A 13 20.26 23.52 -13.38
C LEU A 13 20.52 22.92 -14.76
N ASN A 14 20.04 23.61 -15.79
CA ASN A 14 20.70 23.53 -17.07
C ASN A 14 22.15 23.89 -16.78
N ALA A 15 23.06 22.96 -17.07
CA ALA A 15 24.45 23.32 -17.27
C ALA A 15 24.52 24.19 -18.53
N SER A 16 24.02 25.42 -18.45
CA SER A 16 24.39 26.49 -19.36
C SER A 16 25.75 26.97 -18.87
N SER A 17 26.78 26.49 -19.57
CA SER A 17 28.04 27.18 -19.84
C SER A 17 28.17 28.55 -19.17
N ARG A 18 28.98 28.61 -18.11
CA ARG A 18 29.72 29.84 -17.83
C ARG A 18 30.83 29.94 -18.87
N THR A 19 30.51 30.47 -20.04
CA THR A 19 31.50 31.06 -20.93
C THR A 19 31.39 32.56 -20.76
N ASN A 20 32.32 33.15 -20.00
CA ASN A 20 32.58 34.58 -20.09
C ASN A 20 33.17 34.83 -21.49
N ASN A 21 32.55 35.76 -22.19
CA ASN A 21 32.94 36.26 -23.50
C ASN A 21 34.40 36.74 -23.52
N ILE A 22 35.14 36.32 -24.54
CA ILE A 22 36.10 37.17 -25.24
C ILE A 22 35.64 37.21 -26.71
N ILE A 23 35.32 38.43 -27.15
CA ILE A 23 34.88 38.94 -28.46
C ILE A 23 36.09 38.94 -29.45
N PRO A 24 36.04 39.19 -30.80
CA PRO A 24 34.96 39.26 -31.83
C PRO A 24 35.20 38.51 -33.18
N SER A 25 34.09 38.10 -33.83
CA SER A 25 33.63 38.45 -35.22
C SER A 25 34.42 38.01 -36.51
N PRO A 26 33.86 38.16 -37.76
CA PRO A 26 33.61 37.02 -38.67
C PRO A 26 34.05 37.26 -40.15
N ALA A 27 33.52 36.42 -41.06
CA ALA A 27 33.54 36.49 -42.54
C ALA A 27 34.76 35.82 -43.21
N SER A 28 34.67 35.08 -44.31
CA SER A 28 33.70 35.08 -45.43
C SER A 28 33.81 33.78 -46.27
N ALA A 29 32.74 33.53 -47.04
CA ALA A 29 32.70 32.90 -48.38
C ALA A 29 32.98 31.40 -48.60
N LEU A 30 31.91 30.69 -48.99
CA LEU A 30 31.83 29.55 -49.94
C LEU A 30 32.43 29.93 -51.34
N PRO A 31 32.61 29.02 -52.34
CA PRO A 31 31.97 27.72 -52.60
C PRO A 31 33.00 26.60 -53.00
N SER A 32 32.72 25.32 -53.29
CA SER A 32 31.80 24.79 -54.32
C SER A 32 31.74 23.24 -54.26
N ILE A 33 30.53 22.74 -54.52
CA ILE A 33 30.06 21.48 -55.15
C ILE A 33 31.13 20.57 -55.79
N SER A 34 31.07 19.25 -55.55
CA SER A 34 30.70 18.26 -56.59
C SER A 34 30.79 16.79 -56.16
N HIS A 35 29.87 16.00 -56.76
CA HIS A 35 29.91 14.57 -57.06
C HIS A 35 29.86 13.55 -55.91
N SER A 36 29.22 12.38 -56.02
CA SER A 36 28.14 11.83 -56.86
C SER A 36 28.05 10.34 -56.49
N GLY A 37 26.82 9.82 -56.34
CA GLY A 37 26.47 8.41 -56.59
C GLY A 37 26.94 7.37 -55.56
N ASP A 38 26.34 6.19 -55.47
CA ASP A 38 25.05 5.69 -55.95
C ASP A 38 24.80 4.34 -55.24
N HIS A 39 23.53 3.91 -55.21
CA HIS A 39 23.00 2.52 -55.26
C HIS A 39 23.73 1.33 -54.57
N SER A 40 23.09 0.29 -54.01
CA SER A 40 21.70 -0.16 -53.82
C SER A 40 21.79 -1.57 -53.18
N LYS A 41 20.87 -1.87 -52.26
CA LYS A 41 20.08 -3.12 -52.06
C LYS A 41 20.70 -4.54 -52.13
N ASP A 42 20.35 -5.40 -51.17
CA ASP A 42 19.36 -6.51 -51.32
C ASP A 42 19.51 -7.63 -50.24
N ALA A 43 18.36 -8.14 -49.80
CA ALA A 43 18.12 -9.45 -49.14
C ALA A 43 17.19 -10.27 -50.09
N PRO A 44 16.57 -11.45 -49.77
CA PRO A 44 16.71 -12.44 -48.67
C PRO A 44 16.60 -13.97 -49.09
N ILE A 45 16.96 -14.93 -48.17
CA ILE A 45 16.29 -16.22 -47.72
C ILE A 45 15.92 -17.34 -48.78
N PRO A 46 15.59 -18.65 -48.49
CA PRO A 46 15.64 -19.59 -47.31
C PRO A 46 16.26 -21.01 -47.58
N GLN A 47 16.32 -21.90 -46.56
CA GLN A 47 15.81 -23.30 -46.67
C GLN A 47 15.68 -24.05 -45.32
N GLN A 48 14.69 -24.95 -45.22
CA GLN A 48 14.23 -25.76 -44.06
C GLN A 48 14.79 -27.20 -44.05
N SER A 49 14.84 -27.86 -42.88
CA SER A 49 14.52 -29.30 -42.71
C SER A 49 14.18 -29.65 -41.25
N ASN A 50 13.25 -30.61 -41.07
CA ASN A 50 12.70 -31.15 -39.82
C ASN A 50 13.40 -32.45 -39.39
N ASP A 51 13.45 -32.77 -38.08
CA ASP A 51 13.05 -34.10 -37.58
C ASP A 51 12.80 -34.15 -36.04
N HIS A 52 12.00 -35.13 -35.60
CA HIS A 52 11.32 -35.27 -34.29
C HIS A 52 12.14 -35.88 -33.13
N GLY A 53 11.79 -35.52 -31.87
CA GLY A 53 12.13 -36.27 -30.64
C GLY A 53 11.51 -35.68 -29.37
N ILE A 54 10.74 -36.49 -28.62
CA ILE A 54 10.05 -36.14 -27.35
C ILE A 54 11.00 -36.32 -26.16
N ALA A 55 11.18 -35.30 -25.31
CA ALA A 55 11.42 -35.42 -23.86
C ALA A 55 11.38 -34.07 -23.11
N SER A 56 10.57 -34.01 -22.05
CA SER A 56 10.74 -33.25 -20.79
C SER A 56 11.18 -31.78 -20.83
N ALA A 57 10.23 -30.86 -20.71
CA ALA A 57 10.49 -29.48 -20.28
C ALA A 57 9.97 -29.26 -18.84
N SER A 58 10.86 -29.41 -17.88
CA SER A 58 10.83 -28.65 -16.62
C SER A 58 11.68 -27.39 -16.84
N ASP A 59 11.31 -26.33 -16.13
CA ASP A 59 11.94 -25.01 -16.06
C ASP A 59 11.71 -24.05 -17.24
N SER A 60 10.75 -23.15 -17.05
CA SER A 60 10.78 -21.82 -17.65
C SER A 60 10.40 -20.76 -16.61
N VAL A 61 11.43 -20.33 -15.88
CA VAL A 61 11.84 -18.93 -15.66
C VAL A 61 10.72 -17.88 -15.68
N LEU A 62 10.56 -17.25 -14.52
CA LEU A 62 9.86 -15.99 -14.25
C LEU A 62 9.87 -15.00 -15.42
N SER A 63 8.80 -14.95 -16.21
CA SER A 63 8.50 -13.83 -17.08
C SER A 63 7.67 -12.79 -16.33
N LEU A 64 8.34 -11.78 -15.76
CA LEU A 64 7.72 -10.61 -15.13
C LEU A 64 6.97 -9.75 -16.17
N PRO A 65 5.73 -9.28 -15.90
CA PRO A 65 5.02 -8.38 -16.81
C PRO A 65 5.60 -6.95 -16.82
N ARG A 66 5.78 -6.40 -18.01
CA ARG A 66 6.34 -5.06 -18.30
C ARG A 66 5.57 -3.90 -17.65
N GLY A 67 6.28 -3.12 -16.84
CA GLY A 67 5.97 -1.73 -16.48
C GLY A 67 6.34 -1.39 -15.03
N GLU A 68 7.63 -1.27 -14.70
CA GLU A 68 8.10 -1.42 -13.30
C GLU A 68 8.73 -0.11 -12.74
N HIS A 69 8.12 0.45 -11.68
CA HIS A 69 8.61 1.48 -10.74
C HIS A 69 8.97 2.91 -11.26
N GLU A 70 8.53 3.93 -10.53
CA GLU A 70 8.82 5.36 -10.77
C GLU A 70 9.87 5.93 -9.82
N VAL A 71 9.90 5.41 -8.58
CA VAL A 71 10.83 5.83 -7.52
C VAL A 71 11.60 4.62 -7.01
N PHE A 72 12.90 4.78 -6.83
CA PHE A 72 13.77 3.84 -6.13
C PHE A 72 14.21 4.44 -4.79
N LEU A 73 13.99 3.74 -3.68
CA LEU A 73 14.48 4.15 -2.35
C LEU A 73 15.74 3.35 -2.01
N SER A 74 16.89 4.02 -1.91
CA SER A 74 18.13 3.45 -1.39
C SER A 74 18.38 3.96 0.03
N PHE A 75 18.66 3.06 0.96
CA PHE A 75 18.78 3.39 2.38
C PHE A 75 19.53 2.29 3.13
N ARG A 76 20.07 2.66 4.30
CA ARG A 76 20.60 1.68 5.25
C ARG A 76 19.46 1.16 6.13
N GLY A 77 19.18 -0.12 6.00
CA GLY A 77 18.12 -0.86 6.67
C GLY A 77 18.15 -0.73 8.18
N PRO A 78 19.25 -1.12 8.86
CA PRO A 78 19.39 -0.97 10.31
C PRO A 78 19.17 0.45 10.82
N ASP A 79 19.52 1.47 10.04
CA ASP A 79 19.46 2.86 10.48
C ASP A 79 18.06 3.49 10.32
N THR A 80 17.33 3.14 9.25
CA THR A 80 16.16 3.93 8.82
C THR A 80 14.93 3.12 8.45
N ARG A 81 15.01 1.78 8.33
CA ARG A 81 13.92 0.94 7.83
C ARG A 81 12.64 1.12 8.63
N GLN A 82 12.68 0.86 9.93
CA GLN A 82 11.48 0.73 10.75
C GLN A 82 10.72 2.05 10.95
N VAL A 83 11.41 3.19 10.82
CA VAL A 83 10.85 4.50 11.17
C VAL A 83 10.72 5.36 9.92
N PHE A 84 11.81 5.95 9.44
CA PHE A 84 11.75 6.97 8.39
C PHE A 84 11.41 6.39 7.01
N THR A 85 12.12 5.34 6.60
CA THR A 85 12.01 4.81 5.24
C THR A 85 10.70 4.06 5.00
N ASN A 86 10.25 3.23 5.95
CA ASN A 86 8.94 2.57 5.84
C ASN A 86 7.81 3.60 5.77
N THR A 87 7.88 4.66 6.56
CA THR A 87 6.82 5.69 6.53
C THR A 87 6.83 6.49 5.23
N LEU A 88 8.01 6.87 4.72
CA LEU A 88 8.14 7.51 3.40
C LEU A 88 7.57 6.62 2.29
N PHE A 89 7.84 5.32 2.34
CA PHE A 89 7.32 4.37 1.36
C PHE A 89 5.81 4.18 1.44
N ILE A 90 5.26 4.06 2.65
CA ILE A 90 3.81 3.99 2.86
C ILE A 90 3.16 5.26 2.30
N LEU A 91 3.72 6.44 2.55
CA LEU A 91 3.22 7.70 1.98
C LEU A 91 3.29 7.75 0.46
N LEU A 92 4.43 7.33 -0.13
CA LEU A 92 4.56 7.25 -1.58
C LEU A 92 3.56 6.28 -2.20
N LYS A 93 3.30 5.14 -1.54
CA LYS A 93 2.25 4.19 -1.91
C LYS A 93 0.86 4.79 -1.81
N HIS A 94 0.54 5.50 -0.72
CA HIS A 94 -0.73 6.21 -0.58
C HIS A 94 -0.95 7.26 -1.67
N LEU A 95 0.13 7.83 -2.20
CA LEU A 95 0.10 8.80 -3.29
C LEU A 95 0.16 8.14 -4.69
N ASN A 96 -0.04 6.81 -4.76
CA ASN A 96 0.02 6.02 -5.99
C ASN A 96 1.33 6.15 -6.77
N VAL A 97 2.43 6.48 -6.09
CA VAL A 97 3.77 6.52 -6.69
C VAL A 97 4.36 5.12 -6.62
N ARG A 98 4.56 4.49 -7.79
CA ARG A 98 5.14 3.13 -7.86
C ARG A 98 6.57 3.18 -7.34
N THR A 99 6.79 2.67 -6.14
CA THR A 99 8.05 2.82 -5.43
C THR A 99 8.67 1.45 -5.20
N PHE A 100 9.92 1.29 -5.62
CA PHE A 100 10.77 0.16 -5.26
C PHE A 100 11.51 0.52 -3.97
N MET A 101 11.30 -0.26 -2.90
CA MET A 101 12.08 -0.15 -1.67
C MET A 101 13.08 -1.30 -1.65
N ASP A 102 14.36 -0.97 -1.54
CA ASP A 102 15.38 -2.00 -1.39
C ASP A 102 15.25 -2.75 -0.04
N ASP A 103 15.22 -4.08 -0.06
CA ASP A 103 15.09 -4.90 1.15
C ASP A 103 16.44 -5.52 1.53
N GLU A 104 17.31 -4.73 2.16
CA GLU A 104 18.53 -5.25 2.83
C GLU A 104 18.29 -6.39 3.86
N LYS A 105 17.06 -6.84 4.20
CA LYS A 105 16.89 -8.08 4.99
C LYS A 105 17.17 -9.35 4.17
N LEU A 106 17.28 -9.24 2.85
CA LEU A 106 17.67 -10.34 1.98
C LEU A 106 19.19 -10.42 1.90
N GLU A 107 19.84 -11.03 2.89
CA GLU A 107 21.21 -11.54 2.75
C GLU A 107 21.24 -12.73 1.77
N LYS A 108 20.93 -12.48 0.48
CA LYS A 108 20.94 -13.48 -0.59
C LYS A 108 21.82 -13.02 -1.76
N GLY A 109 23.13 -13.04 -1.53
CA GLY A 109 24.17 -13.24 -2.57
C GLY A 109 24.21 -12.28 -3.78
N GLU A 110 25.09 -12.58 -4.73
CA GLU A 110 25.21 -11.86 -6.02
C GLU A 110 24.05 -12.14 -6.99
N GLU A 111 23.15 -13.07 -6.63
CA GLU A 111 22.05 -13.56 -7.48
C GLU A 111 20.91 -12.52 -7.68
N ILE A 112 20.74 -11.55 -6.77
CA ILE A 112 19.66 -10.53 -6.84
C ILE A 112 20.13 -9.24 -7.54
N TRP A 113 21.44 -9.06 -7.73
CA TRP A 113 22.02 -7.85 -8.32
C TRP A 113 21.46 -7.51 -9.72
N PRO A 114 21.23 -8.46 -10.65
CA PRO A 114 20.65 -8.15 -11.96
C PRO A 114 19.25 -7.55 -11.88
N SER A 115 18.40 -8.06 -10.97
CA SER A 115 17.04 -7.56 -10.76
C SER A 115 17.02 -6.19 -10.07
N LEU A 116 17.96 -5.97 -9.14
CA LEU A 116 18.13 -4.67 -8.46
C LEU A 116 18.61 -3.59 -9.45
N VAL A 117 19.59 -3.93 -10.29
CA VAL A 117 20.08 -3.06 -11.38
C VAL A 117 18.95 -2.76 -12.37
N ALA A 118 18.08 -3.73 -12.68
CA ALA A 118 16.90 -3.48 -13.50
C ALA A 118 15.96 -2.47 -12.84
N GLY A 119 15.70 -2.57 -11.53
CA GLY A 119 14.90 -1.60 -10.78
C GLY A 119 15.51 -0.19 -10.79
N ILE A 120 16.84 -0.09 -10.62
CA ILE A 120 17.58 1.18 -10.67
C ILE A 120 17.48 1.82 -12.06
N ARG A 121 17.69 1.04 -13.13
CA ARG A 121 17.68 1.51 -14.52
C ARG A 121 16.29 1.92 -14.99
N GLN A 122 15.24 1.28 -14.49
CA GLN A 122 13.86 1.58 -14.88
C GLN A 122 13.27 2.76 -14.10
N SER A 123 13.78 3.05 -12.90
CA SER A 123 13.26 4.12 -12.04
C SER A 123 13.71 5.51 -12.50
N LYS A 124 12.76 6.41 -12.74
CA LYS A 124 13.03 7.81 -13.13
C LYS A 124 13.56 8.66 -11.98
N VAL A 125 13.23 8.31 -10.74
CA VAL A 125 13.64 9.05 -9.56
C VAL A 125 14.30 8.11 -8.57
N HIS A 126 15.44 8.50 -8.04
CA HIS A 126 16.14 7.77 -6.97
C HIS A 126 16.24 8.66 -5.74
N VAL A 127 15.78 8.16 -4.61
CA VAL A 127 15.86 8.83 -3.32
C VAL A 127 16.90 8.09 -2.48
N ALA A 128 18.02 8.76 -2.22
CA ALA A 128 19.11 8.23 -1.41
C ALA A 128 18.98 8.75 0.03
N ILE A 129 18.64 7.88 0.96
CA ILE A 129 18.49 8.18 2.39
C ILE A 129 19.82 7.88 3.08
N LEU A 130 20.67 8.90 3.11
CA LEU A 130 22.04 8.87 3.61
C LEU A 130 22.03 9.01 5.13
N SER A 131 22.19 7.89 5.83
CA SER A 131 22.31 7.80 7.28
C SER A 131 23.76 7.67 7.74
N GLU A 132 23.98 7.63 9.06
CA GLU A 132 25.32 7.55 9.66
C GLU A 132 26.13 6.35 9.18
N ASN A 133 25.50 5.18 9.07
CA ASN A 133 26.16 3.92 8.68
C ASN A 133 25.88 3.53 7.22
N TYR A 134 25.40 4.46 6.38
CA TYR A 134 25.08 4.17 4.98
C TYR A 134 26.29 3.64 4.19
N ALA A 135 27.46 4.26 4.38
CA ALA A 135 28.68 3.85 3.69
C ALA A 135 29.28 2.53 4.20
N GLU A 136 28.79 1.96 5.30
CA GLU A 136 29.23 0.63 5.74
C GLU A 136 28.72 -0.48 4.82
N SER A 137 27.55 -0.26 4.20
CA SER A 137 26.93 -1.21 3.28
C SER A 137 27.55 -1.08 1.89
N LYS A 138 28.27 -2.12 1.44
CA LYS A 138 28.77 -2.20 0.05
C LYS A 138 27.63 -2.15 -0.97
N TRP A 139 26.43 -2.62 -0.60
CA TRP A 139 25.26 -2.63 -1.49
C TRP A 139 24.72 -1.22 -1.69
N CYS A 140 24.50 -0.45 -0.61
CA CYS A 140 24.14 0.96 -0.70
C CYS A 140 25.10 1.76 -1.60
N LEU A 141 26.41 1.57 -1.43
CA LEU A 141 27.43 2.25 -2.25
C LEU A 141 27.36 1.85 -3.73
N ARG A 142 27.13 0.56 -4.02
CA ARG A 142 26.99 0.05 -5.40
C ARG A 142 25.71 0.56 -6.06
N GLU A 143 24.58 0.55 -5.37
CA GLU A 143 23.30 1.06 -5.89
C GLU A 143 23.40 2.52 -6.29
N LEU A 144 23.97 3.34 -5.40
CA LEU A 144 24.11 4.77 -5.62
C LEU A 144 25.05 5.06 -6.80
N ALA A 145 26.15 4.29 -6.91
CA ALA A 145 27.08 4.41 -8.03
C ALA A 145 26.45 3.98 -9.37
N GLU A 146 25.69 2.88 -9.40
CA GLU A 146 24.97 2.43 -10.59
C GLU A 146 23.94 3.48 -11.05
N PHE A 147 23.18 4.07 -10.11
CA PHE A 147 22.22 5.11 -10.46
C PHE A 147 22.90 6.38 -11.00
N VAL A 148 24.01 6.81 -10.37
CA VAL A 148 24.78 7.96 -10.84
C VAL A 148 25.33 7.72 -12.25
N GLU A 149 25.74 6.49 -12.57
CA GLU A 149 26.18 6.13 -13.91
C GLU A 149 25.02 6.15 -14.93
N CYS A 150 23.86 5.59 -14.58
CA CYS A 150 22.65 5.66 -15.42
C CYS A 150 22.28 7.12 -15.72
N ARG A 151 22.37 8.01 -14.73
CA ARG A 151 22.08 9.44 -14.86
C ARG A 151 23.04 10.18 -15.81
N LYS A 152 24.29 9.71 -15.97
CA LYS A 152 25.22 10.30 -16.95
C LYS A 152 24.77 10.02 -18.38
N GLN A 153 24.12 8.87 -18.60
CA GLN A 153 23.67 8.40 -19.91
C GLN A 153 22.29 8.94 -20.28
N ASP A 154 21.38 9.08 -19.29
CA ASP A 154 20.07 9.71 -19.46
C ASP A 154 19.83 10.82 -18.41
N LYS A 155 19.75 12.07 -18.90
CA LYS A 155 19.54 13.27 -18.07
C LYS A 155 18.13 13.33 -17.47
N GLY A 156 17.21 12.46 -17.86
CA GLY A 156 15.86 12.32 -17.31
C GLY A 156 15.81 11.72 -15.90
N HIS A 157 16.88 11.05 -15.46
CA HIS A 157 16.97 10.49 -14.10
C HIS A 157 17.24 11.57 -13.05
N ILE A 158 16.43 11.56 -11.99
CA ILE A 158 16.49 12.54 -10.91
C ILE A 158 16.98 11.88 -9.61
N LEU A 159 18.05 12.42 -9.02
CA LEU A 159 18.56 12.00 -7.71
C LEU A 159 18.10 12.96 -6.60
N ILE A 160 17.58 12.42 -5.51
CA ILE A 160 17.14 13.15 -4.32
C ILE A 160 17.92 12.67 -3.09
N PRO A 161 18.92 13.41 -2.60
CA PRO A 161 19.57 13.06 -1.34
C PRO A 161 18.74 13.53 -0.13
N ILE A 162 18.55 12.63 0.82
CA ILE A 162 18.03 12.90 2.17
C ILE A 162 19.16 12.56 3.15
N PHE A 163 19.71 13.58 3.82
CA PHE A 163 20.75 13.48 4.82
C PHE A 163 20.11 13.23 6.19
N TYR A 164 19.91 11.95 6.52
CA TYR A 164 19.24 11.50 7.74
C TYR A 164 20.22 11.41 8.91
N MET A 165 20.10 12.31 9.86
CA MET A 165 20.93 12.42 11.07
C MET A 165 22.43 12.62 10.78
N VAL A 166 22.80 13.03 9.57
CA VAL A 166 24.18 13.27 9.13
C VAL A 166 24.39 14.69 8.61
N ASP A 167 25.62 15.18 8.65
CA ASP A 167 26.00 16.42 7.96
C ASP A 167 26.31 16.11 6.48
N PRO A 168 25.72 16.83 5.51
CA PRO A 168 26.06 16.68 4.10
C PRO A 168 27.56 16.83 3.81
N ARG A 169 28.30 17.59 4.63
CA ARG A 169 29.76 17.73 4.52
C ARG A 169 30.48 16.41 4.80
N ASP A 170 29.99 15.63 5.76
CA ASP A 170 30.56 14.33 6.09
C ASP A 170 30.35 13.32 4.98
N VAL A 171 29.17 13.36 4.32
CA VAL A 171 28.91 12.56 3.12
C VAL A 171 29.83 13.00 1.97
N ARG A 172 29.94 14.33 1.73
CA ARG A 172 30.67 14.90 0.58
C ARG A 172 32.17 14.69 0.66
N HIS A 173 32.74 14.81 1.85
CA HIS A 173 34.19 14.69 2.09
C HIS A 173 34.59 13.35 2.71
N GLN A 174 33.61 12.47 2.94
CA GLN A 174 33.78 11.15 3.56
C GLN A 174 34.53 11.24 4.91
N THR A 175 34.11 12.16 5.77
CA THR A 175 34.65 12.39 7.12
C THR A 175 33.79 11.70 8.19
N GLY A 176 34.32 11.52 9.41
CA GLY A 176 33.58 10.89 10.51
C GLY A 176 33.29 9.40 10.26
N HIS A 177 32.02 9.00 10.39
CA HIS A 177 31.59 7.60 10.19
C HIS A 177 31.89 7.09 8.77
N TYR A 178 31.75 7.97 7.76
CA TYR A 178 32.08 7.65 6.38
C TYR A 178 33.58 7.35 6.19
N GLN A 179 34.46 8.07 6.90
CA GLN A 179 35.90 7.82 6.85
C GLN A 179 36.23 6.40 7.33
N SER A 180 35.66 6.02 8.47
CA SER A 180 35.86 4.70 9.08
C SER A 180 35.31 3.57 8.19
N ALA A 181 34.17 3.80 7.53
CA ALA A 181 33.60 2.85 6.57
C ALA A 181 34.52 2.65 5.35
N PHE A 182 35.06 3.73 4.78
CA PHE A 182 35.95 3.63 3.62
C PHE A 182 37.31 3.00 3.95
N GLN A 183 37.87 3.23 5.14
CA GLN A 183 39.09 2.54 5.58
C GLN A 183 38.91 1.02 5.59
N ARG A 184 37.72 0.53 5.95
CA ARG A 184 37.39 -0.90 5.88
C ARG A 184 37.25 -1.37 4.42
N HIS A 185 36.56 -0.63 3.57
CA HIS A 185 36.40 -1.00 2.16
C HIS A 185 37.71 -1.00 1.37
N GLU A 186 38.67 -0.14 1.71
CA GLU A 186 40.03 -0.12 1.13
C GLU A 186 40.81 -1.41 1.38
N GLN A 187 40.47 -2.16 2.43
CA GLN A 187 41.09 -3.46 2.74
C GLN A 187 40.45 -4.62 1.95
N MET A 188 39.21 -4.44 1.48
CA MET A 188 38.38 -5.50 0.90
C MET A 188 38.14 -5.37 -0.61
N PHE A 189 38.28 -4.16 -1.17
CA PHE A 189 37.96 -3.87 -2.56
C PHE A 189 39.10 -3.14 -3.27
N SER A 190 39.13 -3.27 -4.60
CA SER A 190 40.14 -2.60 -5.42
C SER A 190 40.06 -1.07 -5.27
N ALA A 191 41.22 -0.41 -5.30
CA ALA A 191 41.31 1.06 -5.22
C ALA A 191 40.41 1.76 -6.24
N LYS A 192 40.26 1.21 -7.45
CA LYS A 192 39.36 1.72 -8.49
C LYS A 192 37.89 1.71 -8.06
N THR A 193 37.44 0.64 -7.39
CA THR A 193 36.04 0.50 -6.94
C THR A 193 35.76 1.46 -5.79
N VAL A 194 36.67 1.51 -4.82
CA VAL A 194 36.57 2.43 -3.68
C VAL A 194 36.57 3.89 -4.14
N GLN A 195 37.44 4.24 -5.08
CA GLN A 195 37.48 5.59 -5.64
C GLN A 195 36.18 5.96 -6.34
N ALA A 196 35.57 5.03 -7.10
CA ALA A 196 34.27 5.29 -7.73
C ALA A 196 33.16 5.56 -6.70
N TRP A 197 33.15 4.86 -5.56
CA TRP A 197 32.21 5.14 -4.47
C TRP A 197 32.48 6.49 -3.79
N ARG A 198 33.75 6.86 -3.59
CA ARG A 198 34.14 8.18 -3.07
C ARG A 198 33.67 9.31 -3.99
N ASP A 199 33.93 9.18 -5.29
CA ASP A 199 33.50 10.16 -6.30
C ASP A 199 31.97 10.28 -6.35
N THR A 200 31.27 9.16 -6.24
CA THR A 200 29.80 9.10 -6.17
C THR A 200 29.29 9.89 -4.98
N LEU A 201 29.77 9.61 -3.76
CA LEU A 201 29.31 10.33 -2.55
C LEU A 201 29.73 11.81 -2.54
N ASN A 202 30.88 12.16 -3.13
CA ASN A 202 31.27 13.56 -3.32
C ASN A 202 30.26 14.30 -4.21
N LEU A 203 29.87 13.68 -5.33
CA LEU A 203 28.85 14.21 -6.22
C LEU A 203 27.50 14.33 -5.51
N VAL A 204 27.03 13.27 -4.85
CA VAL A 204 25.74 13.25 -4.16
C VAL A 204 25.69 14.27 -3.02
N GLY A 205 26.76 14.41 -2.24
CA GLY A 205 26.89 15.42 -1.18
C GLY A 205 26.93 16.86 -1.71
N THR A 206 27.14 17.06 -3.01
CA THR A 206 27.06 18.38 -3.68
C THR A 206 25.64 18.67 -4.21
N ILE A 207 24.81 17.64 -4.39
CA ILE A 207 23.43 17.80 -4.86
C ILE A 207 22.58 18.39 -3.74
N LYS A 208 21.71 19.35 -4.09
CA LYS A 208 20.74 19.93 -3.15
C LYS A 208 19.79 18.84 -2.66
N GLY A 209 19.76 18.64 -1.36
CA GLY A 209 18.92 17.67 -0.67
C GLY A 209 18.34 18.20 0.63
N TRP A 210 17.76 17.31 1.44
CA TRP A 210 17.10 17.64 2.71
C TRP A 210 17.87 17.05 3.88
N ARG A 211 18.01 17.81 4.97
CA ARG A 211 18.62 17.33 6.21
C ARG A 211 17.51 17.01 7.22
N VAL A 212 17.64 15.88 7.90
CA VAL A 212 16.76 15.46 9.00
C VAL A 212 17.66 15.34 10.25
N GLY A 213 17.45 16.15 11.28
CA GLY A 213 18.31 16.20 12.47
C GLY A 213 17.63 15.73 13.76
N SER A 214 18.39 15.70 14.86
CA SER A 214 17.90 15.27 16.19
C SER A 214 16.79 16.16 16.76
N LYS A 215 16.77 17.46 16.41
CA LYS A 215 15.70 18.39 16.79
C LYS A 215 14.40 18.17 16.00
N ASP A 216 14.46 17.39 14.92
CA ASP A 216 13.31 16.98 14.12
C ASP A 216 12.72 15.64 14.61
N LYS A 217 13.25 15.06 15.71
CA LYS A 217 12.75 13.80 16.30
C LYS A 217 11.44 13.95 17.06
N ASP A 218 11.14 15.14 17.60
CA ASP A 218 9.91 15.40 18.36
C ASP A 218 8.84 16.18 17.59
N VAL A 219 9.11 16.49 16.33
CA VAL A 219 8.11 17.04 15.41
C VAL A 219 8.21 16.23 14.14
N ASN A 220 7.44 15.14 14.13
CA ASN A 220 7.00 14.38 12.97
C ASN A 220 7.38 15.09 11.66
N VAL A 221 8.49 14.71 11.03
CA VAL A 221 8.96 15.26 9.74
C VAL A 221 7.85 15.15 8.68
N LEU A 222 6.88 14.27 8.91
CA LEU A 222 5.66 14.11 8.13
C LEU A 222 4.53 15.08 8.52
N CYS A 223 4.47 15.57 9.75
CA CYS A 223 3.61 16.72 10.12
C CYS A 223 4.09 18.02 9.45
N THR A 224 5.39 18.18 9.18
CA THR A 224 5.89 19.28 8.35
C THR A 224 5.39 19.17 6.90
N PHE A 225 5.15 17.94 6.40
CA PHE A 225 4.42 17.73 5.14
C PHE A 225 2.91 17.97 5.24
N ASN A 226 2.34 17.91 6.45
CA ASN A 226 0.90 17.95 6.66
C ASN A 226 0.32 19.33 7.01
N LYS A 227 1.10 20.32 7.50
CA LYS A 227 0.46 21.52 8.09
C LYS A 227 0.78 22.93 7.60
N SER A 228 1.72 23.20 6.70
CA SER A 228 1.74 24.53 6.03
C SER A 228 2.54 24.53 4.73
N ARG A 229 1.86 24.76 3.60
CA ARG A 229 2.41 25.02 2.24
C ARG A 229 2.58 23.84 1.26
N CYS A 230 1.95 22.69 1.51
CA CYS A 230 1.60 21.80 0.40
C CYS A 230 0.47 22.44 -0.41
N LYS A 231 0.79 23.12 -1.51
CA LYS A 231 -0.21 23.30 -2.57
C LYS A 231 -0.44 21.91 -3.15
N LEU A 232 -1.51 21.24 -2.72
CA LEU A 232 -2.09 20.07 -3.37
C LEU A 232 -2.01 20.31 -4.88
N TYR A 233 -1.26 19.48 -5.58
CA TYR A 233 -1.43 19.39 -7.03
C TYR A 233 -2.70 18.58 -7.19
N GLU A 234 -3.81 19.29 -7.33
CA GLU A 234 -5.06 18.69 -7.78
C GLU A 234 -4.74 17.99 -9.10
N VAL A 235 -4.80 16.65 -9.10
CA VAL A 235 -4.79 15.89 -10.36
C VAL A 235 -6.00 16.44 -11.09
N GLY A 236 -5.75 17.19 -12.16
CA GLY A 236 -6.82 17.83 -12.91
C GLY A 236 -7.87 16.78 -13.29
N GLU A 237 -9.13 17.18 -13.16
CA GLU A 237 -10.27 16.36 -13.56
C GLU A 237 -10.03 15.76 -14.95
N MET A 238 -10.36 14.49 -15.11
CA MET A 238 -10.28 13.83 -16.42
C MET A 238 -11.09 14.64 -17.44
N ASN A 239 -10.52 14.89 -18.62
CA ASN A 239 -11.24 15.68 -19.61
C ASN A 239 -12.57 15.01 -20.01
N ALA A 240 -13.52 15.80 -20.50
CA ALA A 240 -14.87 15.31 -20.78
C ALA A 240 -14.90 14.12 -21.77
N GLN A 241 -14.00 14.11 -22.76
CA GLN A 241 -13.92 13.05 -23.76
C GLN A 241 -13.48 11.71 -23.15
N PHE A 242 -12.37 11.70 -22.41
CA PHE A 242 -11.89 10.50 -21.72
C PHE A 242 -12.82 10.08 -20.59
N SER A 243 -13.50 11.03 -19.94
CA SER A 243 -14.50 10.74 -18.91
C SER A 243 -15.70 10.00 -19.50
N LEU A 244 -16.20 10.46 -20.65
CA LEU A 244 -17.27 9.79 -21.38
C LEU A 244 -16.83 8.41 -21.87
N GLU A 245 -15.62 8.30 -22.43
CA GLU A 245 -15.08 7.01 -22.87
C GLU A 245 -14.96 6.01 -21.72
N LEU A 246 -14.41 6.44 -20.58
CA LEU A 246 -14.27 5.61 -19.39
C LEU A 246 -15.64 5.16 -18.87
N PHE A 247 -16.58 6.10 -18.72
CA PHE A 247 -17.94 5.78 -18.32
C PHE A 247 -18.58 4.75 -19.27
N CYS A 248 -18.48 4.98 -20.59
CA CYS A 248 -19.06 4.09 -21.58
C CYS A 248 -18.43 2.69 -21.55
N LYS A 249 -17.12 2.61 -21.31
CA LYS A 249 -16.41 1.34 -21.17
C LYS A 249 -17.00 0.50 -20.04
N HIS A 250 -17.47 1.14 -18.97
CA HIS A 250 -18.09 0.47 -17.84
C HIS A 250 -19.60 0.25 -17.98
N ALA A 251 -20.34 1.23 -18.54
CA ALA A 251 -21.79 1.21 -18.68
C ALA A 251 -22.32 0.46 -19.92
N PHE A 252 -21.51 0.34 -20.97
CA PHE A 252 -21.90 -0.29 -22.24
C PHE A 252 -20.90 -1.34 -22.75
N LYS A 253 -19.73 -1.49 -22.10
CA LYS A 253 -18.59 -2.31 -22.61
C LYS A 253 -18.09 -1.85 -23.99
N LYS A 254 -18.26 -0.55 -24.29
CA LYS A 254 -17.88 0.11 -25.55
C LYS A 254 -17.33 1.51 -25.24
N ASN A 255 -16.64 2.14 -26.19
CA ASN A 255 -16.05 3.48 -25.96
C ASN A 255 -17.04 4.63 -26.14
N CYS A 256 -18.27 4.35 -26.56
CA CYS A 256 -19.32 5.34 -26.83
C CYS A 256 -20.68 4.84 -26.31
N PRO A 257 -21.59 5.77 -25.97
CA PRO A 257 -22.92 5.41 -25.52
C PRO A 257 -23.79 4.93 -26.68
N SER A 258 -24.83 4.15 -26.37
CA SER A 258 -25.89 3.87 -27.34
C SER A 258 -26.74 5.13 -27.54
N GLN A 259 -27.29 5.32 -28.74
CA GLN A 259 -27.98 6.57 -29.14
C GLN A 259 -29.09 7.00 -28.15
N GLU A 260 -29.82 6.04 -27.58
CA GLU A 260 -30.91 6.28 -26.62
C GLU A 260 -30.43 6.77 -25.23
N TYR A 261 -29.15 6.56 -24.92
CA TYR A 261 -28.52 6.88 -23.63
C TYR A 261 -27.51 8.03 -23.74
N GLU A 262 -27.37 8.65 -24.91
CA GLU A 262 -26.32 9.64 -25.18
C GLU A 262 -26.44 10.86 -24.26
N THR A 263 -27.63 11.45 -24.17
CA THR A 263 -27.91 12.60 -23.28
C THR A 263 -27.74 12.23 -21.80
N LEU A 264 -28.25 11.07 -21.38
CA LEU A 264 -28.10 10.60 -20.00
C LEU A 264 -26.64 10.37 -19.62
N SER A 265 -25.85 9.80 -20.54
CA SER A 265 -24.43 9.55 -20.32
C SER A 265 -23.65 10.86 -20.19
N GLN A 266 -23.97 11.86 -21.02
CA GLN A 266 -23.35 13.19 -20.95
C GLN A 266 -23.68 13.89 -19.63
N ASP A 267 -24.92 13.83 -19.17
CA ASP A 267 -25.35 14.41 -17.90
C ASP A 267 -24.63 13.75 -16.70
N ILE A 268 -24.54 12.42 -16.67
CA ILE A 268 -23.85 11.68 -15.61
C ILE A 268 -22.35 12.03 -15.59
N VAL A 269 -21.72 12.07 -16.76
CA VAL A 269 -20.30 12.44 -16.90
C VAL A 269 -20.06 13.89 -16.46
N SER A 270 -21.00 14.78 -16.74
CA SER A 270 -20.95 16.17 -16.26
C SER A 270 -21.01 16.24 -14.73
N ILE A 271 -21.92 15.48 -14.10
CA ILE A 271 -22.02 15.40 -12.63
C ILE A 271 -20.78 14.76 -12.01
N ALA A 272 -20.13 13.83 -12.72
CA ALA A 272 -18.94 13.16 -12.25
C ALA A 272 -17.72 14.08 -12.08
N GLY A 273 -17.68 15.25 -12.73
CA GLY A 273 -16.57 16.19 -12.62
C GLY A 273 -15.21 15.55 -12.93
N GLY A 274 -15.15 14.65 -13.92
CA GLY A 274 -13.92 14.00 -14.34
C GLY A 274 -13.24 13.12 -13.28
N LEU A 275 -13.98 12.60 -12.30
CA LEU A 275 -13.48 11.67 -11.28
C LEU A 275 -13.47 10.21 -11.81
N PRO A 276 -12.30 9.62 -12.10
CA PRO A 276 -12.24 8.35 -12.83
C PRO A 276 -12.89 7.18 -12.08
N LEU A 277 -12.64 7.09 -10.76
CA LEU A 277 -13.23 6.03 -9.93
C LEU A 277 -14.76 6.13 -9.90
N PHE A 278 -15.29 7.34 -9.79
CA PHE A 278 -16.72 7.57 -9.76
C PHE A 278 -17.39 7.18 -11.09
N LEU A 279 -16.76 7.55 -12.22
CA LEU A 279 -17.22 7.16 -13.56
C LEU A 279 -17.22 5.63 -13.73
N GLU A 280 -16.19 4.93 -13.25
CA GLU A 280 -16.14 3.47 -13.28
C GLU A 280 -17.27 2.85 -12.45
N VAL A 281 -17.42 3.28 -11.19
CA VAL A 281 -18.38 2.72 -10.24
C VAL A 281 -19.83 2.96 -10.70
N VAL A 282 -20.16 4.20 -11.10
CA VAL A 282 -21.50 4.54 -11.61
C VAL A 282 -21.76 3.88 -12.96
N GLY A 283 -20.76 3.83 -13.84
CA GLY A 283 -20.91 3.14 -15.13
C GLY A 283 -21.26 1.66 -14.93
N ARG A 284 -20.59 0.96 -14.02
CA ARG A 284 -20.92 -0.43 -13.70
C ARG A 284 -22.25 -0.61 -12.98
N LEU A 285 -22.65 0.35 -12.14
CA LEU A 285 -23.98 0.34 -11.51
C LEU A 285 -25.11 0.38 -12.55
N LEU A 286 -24.90 1.10 -13.65
CA LEU A 286 -25.89 1.32 -14.71
C LEU A 286 -25.80 0.30 -15.86
N TYR A 287 -24.77 -0.54 -15.88
CA TYR A 287 -24.59 -1.55 -16.90
C TYR A 287 -25.78 -2.52 -16.95
N GLY A 288 -26.38 -2.64 -18.15
CA GLY A 288 -27.52 -3.54 -18.40
C GLY A 288 -28.83 -3.12 -17.71
N GLN A 289 -28.89 -1.93 -17.12
CA GLN A 289 -30.12 -1.41 -16.49
C GLN A 289 -31.05 -0.77 -17.53
N ALA A 290 -32.35 -0.78 -17.23
CA ALA A 290 -33.37 -0.11 -18.04
C ALA A 290 -33.24 1.41 -17.95
N LYS A 291 -33.72 2.12 -18.98
CA LYS A 291 -33.59 3.58 -19.10
C LYS A 291 -34.23 4.34 -17.94
N GLU A 292 -35.33 3.84 -17.41
CA GLU A 292 -36.04 4.41 -16.26
C GLU A 292 -35.16 4.39 -15.00
N ILE A 293 -34.33 3.36 -14.84
CA ILE A 293 -33.36 3.26 -13.72
C ILE A 293 -32.24 4.28 -13.90
N TRP A 294 -31.78 4.51 -15.14
CA TRP A 294 -30.79 5.56 -15.42
C TRP A 294 -31.32 6.94 -15.05
N GLU A 295 -32.57 7.23 -15.41
CA GLU A 295 -33.24 8.51 -15.10
C GLU A 295 -33.38 8.72 -13.59
N ASP A 296 -33.83 7.72 -12.84
CA ASP A 296 -33.94 7.79 -11.38
C ASP A 296 -32.57 7.98 -10.70
N ARG A 297 -31.53 7.26 -11.15
CA ARG A 297 -30.16 7.41 -10.63
C ARG A 297 -29.57 8.77 -10.93
N LEU A 298 -29.82 9.31 -12.13
CA LEU A 298 -29.40 10.66 -12.49
C LEU A 298 -30.03 11.71 -11.56
N GLU A 299 -31.30 11.54 -11.20
CA GLU A 299 -31.97 12.46 -10.27
C GLU A 299 -31.39 12.36 -8.85
N GLN A 300 -31.06 11.16 -8.37
CA GLN A 300 -30.34 10.98 -7.10
C GLN A 300 -28.96 11.65 -7.13
N LEU A 301 -28.24 11.50 -8.24
CA LEU A 301 -26.93 12.12 -8.48
C LEU A 301 -26.99 13.66 -8.41
N ARG A 302 -28.02 14.27 -9.01
CA ARG A 302 -28.26 15.72 -8.97
C ARG A 302 -28.55 16.25 -7.56
N LYS A 303 -29.24 15.47 -6.73
CA LYS A 303 -29.49 15.84 -5.32
C LYS A 303 -28.22 15.81 -4.47
N VAL A 304 -27.33 14.86 -4.76
CA VAL A 304 -26.09 14.64 -4.00
C VAL A 304 -24.97 15.59 -4.44
N SER A 305 -24.98 16.09 -5.69
CA SER A 305 -23.88 16.86 -6.28
C SER A 305 -23.50 18.18 -5.57
N VAL A 306 -24.31 18.63 -4.60
CA VAL A 306 -24.05 19.79 -3.71
C VAL A 306 -23.07 19.44 -2.56
N ARG A 307 -22.90 18.16 -2.23
CA ARG A 307 -22.02 17.65 -1.18
C ARG A 307 -20.87 16.87 -1.84
N GLY A 308 -19.68 16.89 -1.26
CA GLY A 308 -18.41 16.53 -1.91
C GLY A 308 -18.29 15.11 -2.51
N VAL A 309 -17.12 14.79 -3.08
CA VAL A 309 -16.84 13.55 -3.85
C VAL A 309 -17.24 12.25 -3.14
N SER A 310 -17.04 12.16 -1.82
CA SER A 310 -17.39 10.98 -1.01
C SER A 310 -18.89 10.69 -1.01
N GLU A 311 -19.73 11.74 -0.99
CA GLU A 311 -21.19 11.60 -0.98
C GLU A 311 -21.70 11.07 -2.32
N ARG A 312 -21.03 11.40 -3.43
CA ARG A 312 -21.40 10.91 -4.76
C ARG A 312 -21.19 9.40 -4.85
N LEU A 313 -20.07 8.86 -4.35
CA LEU A 313 -19.79 7.42 -4.33
C LEU A 313 -20.81 6.63 -3.48
N LYS A 314 -21.40 7.27 -2.46
CA LYS A 314 -22.41 6.67 -1.57
C LYS A 314 -23.64 6.15 -2.31
N ILE A 315 -23.96 6.68 -3.49
CA ILE A 315 -25.08 6.18 -4.33
C ILE A 315 -24.90 4.71 -4.69
N SER A 316 -23.67 4.28 -4.95
CA SER A 316 -23.40 2.88 -5.29
C SER A 316 -23.49 1.95 -4.08
N TYR A 317 -23.15 2.46 -2.89
CA TYR A 317 -23.37 1.78 -1.63
C TYR A 317 -24.88 1.69 -1.29
N ASN A 318 -25.63 2.78 -1.44
CA ASN A 318 -27.07 2.81 -1.18
C ASN A 318 -27.86 1.88 -2.11
N ALA A 319 -27.33 1.59 -3.30
CA ALA A 319 -27.92 0.64 -4.23
C ALA A 319 -27.60 -0.83 -3.92
N LEU A 320 -26.78 -1.13 -2.90
CA LEU A 320 -26.51 -2.50 -2.43
C LEU A 320 -27.62 -2.97 -1.50
N GLU A 321 -27.88 -4.27 -1.51
CA GLU A 321 -28.68 -4.93 -0.47
C GLU A 321 -27.93 -4.95 0.86
N TYR A 322 -28.67 -5.15 1.95
CA TYR A 322 -28.17 -5.07 3.32
C TYR A 322 -26.94 -5.97 3.55
N GLU A 323 -26.97 -7.20 3.05
CA GLU A 323 -25.91 -8.19 3.21
C GLU A 323 -24.61 -7.74 2.54
N ALA A 324 -24.69 -7.22 1.31
CA ALA A 324 -23.55 -6.66 0.60
C ALA A 324 -23.02 -5.39 1.25
N GLN A 325 -23.90 -4.54 1.81
CA GLN A 325 -23.48 -3.37 2.59
C GLN A 325 -22.67 -3.78 3.82
N GLN A 326 -23.13 -4.78 4.58
CA GLN A 326 -22.41 -5.27 5.76
C GLN A 326 -21.02 -5.82 5.40
N ILE A 327 -20.92 -6.59 4.31
CA ILE A 327 -19.63 -7.13 3.83
C ILE A 327 -18.70 -5.99 3.37
N PHE A 328 -19.22 -4.99 2.65
CA PHE A 328 -18.43 -3.85 2.20
C PHE A 328 -17.84 -3.07 3.37
N LEU A 329 -18.65 -2.76 4.39
CA LEU A 329 -18.18 -2.05 5.58
C LEU A 329 -17.15 -2.85 6.37
N ASP A 330 -17.35 -4.17 6.52
CA ASP A 330 -16.37 -5.05 7.17
C ASP A 330 -15.01 -5.00 6.42
N ILE A 331 -15.03 -5.05 5.08
CA ILE A 331 -13.81 -4.95 4.25
C ILE A 331 -13.14 -3.58 4.39
N ALA A 332 -13.91 -2.49 4.33
CA ALA A 332 -13.39 -1.13 4.42
C ALA A 332 -12.75 -0.81 5.79
N CYS A 333 -13.32 -1.36 6.87
CA CYS A 333 -12.83 -1.15 8.22
C CYS A 333 -11.64 -2.05 8.55
N PHE A 334 -11.74 -3.36 8.31
CA PHE A 334 -10.83 -4.35 8.90
C PHE A 334 -10.06 -5.20 7.88
N TYR A 335 -10.67 -5.56 6.75
CA TYR A 335 -10.16 -6.66 5.91
C TYR A 335 -9.38 -6.23 4.65
N VAL A 336 -8.84 -5.02 4.65
CA VAL A 336 -7.97 -4.57 3.54
C VAL A 336 -6.72 -5.44 3.48
N ASN A 337 -6.42 -6.00 2.29
CA ASN A 337 -5.32 -6.94 2.03
C ASN A 337 -5.46 -8.31 2.72
N MET A 338 -6.62 -8.62 3.29
CA MET A 338 -6.85 -9.92 3.91
C MET A 338 -7.31 -10.95 2.87
N ASN A 339 -6.85 -12.20 3.01
CA ASN A 339 -7.33 -13.30 2.17
C ASN A 339 -8.84 -13.49 2.38
N LYS A 340 -9.61 -13.55 1.28
CA LYS A 340 -11.08 -13.56 1.33
C LYS A 340 -11.68 -14.81 1.96
N GLU A 341 -10.97 -15.93 1.98
CA GLU A 341 -11.48 -17.21 2.49
C GLU A 341 -11.82 -17.12 3.98
N LYS A 342 -10.95 -16.48 4.79
CA LYS A 342 -11.15 -16.34 6.23
C LYS A 342 -12.51 -15.70 6.58
N PRO A 343 -12.80 -14.44 6.17
CA PRO A 343 -14.09 -13.81 6.49
C PRO A 343 -15.30 -14.51 5.87
N THR A 344 -15.15 -15.27 4.77
CA THR A 344 -16.30 -15.94 4.14
C THR A 344 -16.96 -16.98 5.06
N TYR A 345 -16.21 -17.63 5.97
CA TYR A 345 -16.83 -18.56 6.92
C TYR A 345 -17.73 -17.83 7.92
N MET A 346 -17.23 -16.72 8.48
CA MET A 346 -18.01 -15.86 9.40
C MET A 346 -19.27 -15.34 8.71
N TRP A 347 -19.14 -14.77 7.51
CA TRP A 347 -20.26 -14.22 6.77
C TRP A 347 -21.27 -15.29 6.34
N SER A 348 -20.83 -16.52 6.07
CA SER A 348 -21.73 -17.64 5.75
C SER A 348 -22.58 -18.05 6.94
N ASP A 349 -21.99 -18.10 8.14
CA ASP A 349 -22.73 -18.39 9.37
C ASP A 349 -23.76 -17.30 9.69
N LEU A 350 -23.37 -16.03 9.51
CA LEU A 350 -24.24 -14.85 9.66
C LEU A 350 -25.28 -14.68 8.54
N LYS A 351 -25.39 -15.64 7.60
CA LYS A 351 -26.32 -15.59 6.46
C LYS A 351 -26.17 -14.35 5.58
N LEU A 352 -24.94 -13.86 5.42
CA LEU A 352 -24.62 -12.73 4.52
C LEU A 352 -24.26 -13.18 3.10
N PHE A 353 -24.43 -14.45 2.76
CA PHE A 353 -24.22 -15.02 1.42
C PHE A 353 -22.94 -14.52 0.72
N PRO A 354 -21.75 -14.75 1.30
CA PRO A 354 -20.53 -14.05 0.91
C PRO A 354 -20.11 -14.30 -0.54
N ILE A 355 -20.36 -15.49 -1.09
CA ILE A 355 -20.05 -15.80 -2.49
C ILE A 355 -20.79 -14.83 -3.44
N THR A 356 -22.10 -14.68 -3.25
CA THR A 356 -22.95 -13.80 -4.06
C THR A 356 -22.57 -12.34 -3.84
N ASN A 357 -22.47 -11.91 -2.58
CA ASN A 357 -22.31 -10.51 -2.26
C ASN A 357 -20.89 -9.97 -2.54
N ILE A 358 -19.85 -10.79 -2.40
CA ILE A 358 -18.50 -10.43 -2.87
C ILE A 358 -18.50 -10.26 -4.39
N ASN A 359 -19.18 -11.14 -5.14
CA ASN A 359 -19.28 -11.02 -6.59
C ASN A 359 -19.98 -9.72 -6.99
N VAL A 360 -21.09 -9.35 -6.31
CA VAL A 360 -21.76 -8.05 -6.54
C VAL A 360 -20.82 -6.88 -6.32
N LEU A 361 -20.04 -6.87 -5.22
CA LEU A 361 -19.08 -5.80 -4.94
C LEU A 361 -17.96 -5.72 -5.99
N VAL A 362 -17.44 -6.85 -6.47
CA VAL A 362 -16.45 -6.91 -7.56
C VAL A 362 -17.03 -6.45 -8.89
N GLN A 363 -18.26 -6.88 -9.20
CA GLN A 363 -18.98 -6.48 -10.40
C GLN A 363 -19.23 -4.99 -10.41
N ARG A 364 -19.50 -4.36 -9.27
CA ARG A 364 -19.66 -2.90 -9.12
C ARG A 364 -18.36 -2.13 -8.97
N SER A 365 -17.20 -2.77 -9.12
CA SER A 365 -15.87 -2.16 -8.91
C SER A 365 -15.69 -1.52 -7.52
N MET A 366 -16.46 -1.93 -6.52
CA MET A 366 -16.34 -1.43 -5.15
C MET A 366 -15.17 -2.08 -4.41
N ILE A 367 -14.82 -3.30 -4.80
CA ILE A 367 -13.63 -4.03 -4.36
C ILE A 367 -13.01 -4.78 -5.54
N LYS A 368 -11.78 -5.27 -5.37
CA LYS A 368 -11.10 -6.21 -6.26
C LYS A 368 -10.55 -7.37 -5.43
N ILE A 369 -10.38 -8.52 -6.08
CA ILE A 369 -9.65 -9.66 -5.49
C ILE A 369 -8.29 -9.69 -6.19
N GLY A 370 -7.23 -9.52 -5.42
CA GLY A 370 -5.86 -9.62 -5.91
C GLY A 370 -5.44 -11.06 -6.19
N ASP A 371 -4.26 -11.23 -6.77
CA ASP A 371 -3.75 -12.54 -7.22
C ASP A 371 -3.59 -13.53 -6.07
N ASP A 372 -3.28 -13.05 -4.85
CA ASP A 372 -3.18 -13.85 -3.62
C ASP A 372 -4.53 -14.11 -2.93
N ASN A 373 -5.64 -13.94 -3.67
CA ASN A 373 -7.01 -14.06 -3.16
C ASN A 373 -7.35 -13.04 -2.05
N GLN A 374 -6.64 -11.92 -2.01
CA GLN A 374 -6.78 -10.86 -1.01
C GLN A 374 -7.77 -9.77 -1.45
N PHE A 375 -8.49 -9.17 -0.51
CA PHE A 375 -9.31 -8.00 -0.78
C PHE A 375 -8.45 -6.77 -1.08
N GLN A 376 -8.76 -6.09 -2.17
CA GLN A 376 -8.24 -4.77 -2.50
C GLN A 376 -9.42 -3.80 -2.60
N ILE A 377 -9.28 -2.63 -1.99
CA ILE A 377 -10.29 -1.56 -2.04
C ILE A 377 -9.59 -0.25 -2.36
N HIS A 378 -10.20 0.56 -3.23
CA HIS A 378 -9.69 1.90 -3.53
C HIS A 378 -9.77 2.78 -2.27
N ASP A 379 -8.78 3.63 -2.04
CA ASP A 379 -8.73 4.51 -0.85
C ASP A 379 -10.01 5.34 -0.67
N GLN A 380 -10.52 6.00 -1.71
CA GLN A 380 -11.77 6.75 -1.68
C GLN A 380 -12.99 5.90 -1.30
N LEU A 381 -13.06 4.63 -1.75
CA LEU A 381 -14.15 3.73 -1.38
C LEU A 381 -14.01 3.23 0.05
N ARG A 382 -12.79 2.97 0.50
CA ARG A 382 -12.49 2.61 1.89
C ARG A 382 -12.84 3.76 2.83
N ASP A 383 -12.41 4.96 2.48
CA ASP A 383 -12.61 6.16 3.28
C ASP A 383 -14.09 6.55 3.30
N MET A 384 -14.83 6.36 2.19
CA MET A 384 -16.29 6.45 2.16
C MET A 384 -16.95 5.41 3.08
N GLY A 385 -16.52 4.14 3.04
CA GLY A 385 -17.03 3.10 3.93
C GLY A 385 -16.83 3.44 5.41
N ARG A 386 -15.65 3.96 5.76
CA ARG A 386 -15.33 4.43 7.11
C ARG A 386 -16.14 5.67 7.50
N ALA A 387 -16.35 6.60 6.58
CA ALA A 387 -17.19 7.78 6.81
C ALA A 387 -18.64 7.38 7.10
N ILE A 388 -19.19 6.41 6.37
CA ILE A 388 -20.54 5.88 6.63
C ILE A 388 -20.67 5.37 8.07
N VAL A 389 -19.69 4.61 8.57
CA VAL A 389 -19.71 4.14 9.96
C VAL A 389 -19.54 5.29 10.96
N HIS A 390 -18.66 6.25 10.66
CA HIS A 390 -18.45 7.41 11.51
C HIS A 390 -19.72 8.28 11.63
N GLU A 391 -20.50 8.39 10.55
CA GLU A 391 -21.78 9.09 10.51
C GLU A 391 -22.91 8.40 11.31
N GLU A 392 -22.77 7.12 11.66
CA GLU A 392 -23.75 6.43 12.52
C GLU A 392 -23.85 7.12 13.89
N ASN A 393 -22.70 7.58 14.41
CA ASN A 393 -22.64 8.46 15.57
C ASN A 393 -21.31 9.22 15.60
N ILE A 394 -21.36 10.53 15.39
CA ILE A 394 -20.17 11.38 15.33
C ILE A 394 -19.54 11.56 16.72
N GLU A 395 -20.38 11.70 17.76
CA GLU A 395 -19.95 12.07 19.11
C GLU A 395 -19.43 10.87 19.90
N GLU A 396 -20.04 9.70 19.71
CA GLU A 396 -19.82 8.52 20.54
C GLU A 396 -19.38 7.30 19.71
N PRO A 397 -18.07 7.00 19.65
CA PRO A 397 -17.55 5.84 18.91
C PRO A 397 -18.18 4.50 19.29
N TRP A 398 -18.48 4.30 20.59
CA TRP A 398 -19.13 3.08 21.11
C TRP A 398 -20.59 2.91 20.70
N MET A 399 -21.17 3.89 20.00
CA MET A 399 -22.50 3.81 19.40
C MET A 399 -22.45 3.46 17.90
N ARG A 400 -21.24 3.28 17.33
CA ARG A 400 -21.03 2.86 15.94
C ARG A 400 -21.01 1.34 15.83
N SER A 401 -21.26 0.85 14.63
CA SER A 401 -21.28 -0.57 14.32
C SER A 401 -19.91 -1.21 14.20
N ARG A 402 -18.90 -0.44 13.80
CA ARG A 402 -17.52 -0.89 13.59
C ARG A 402 -16.56 0.13 14.19
N ILE A 403 -15.59 -0.36 14.94
CA ILE A 403 -14.59 0.49 15.59
C ILE A 403 -13.23 -0.10 15.25
N TRP A 404 -12.43 0.67 14.51
CA TRP A 404 -11.12 0.26 14.01
C TRP A 404 -9.99 1.19 14.47
N ASP A 405 -10.33 2.31 15.10
CA ASP A 405 -9.33 3.21 15.67
C ASP A 405 -8.85 2.64 17.00
N THR A 406 -7.52 2.55 17.17
CA THR A 406 -6.90 1.92 18.33
C THR A 406 -7.24 2.66 19.62
N GLU A 407 -7.19 3.99 19.63
CA GLU A 407 -7.43 4.79 20.84
C GLU A 407 -8.90 4.68 21.25
N GLU A 408 -9.83 4.81 20.29
CA GLU A 408 -11.28 4.64 20.54
C GLU A 408 -11.59 3.24 21.08
N SER A 409 -10.96 2.20 20.53
CA SER A 409 -11.24 0.80 20.88
C SER A 409 -10.69 0.41 22.25
N VAL A 410 -9.49 0.87 22.58
CA VAL A 410 -8.88 0.65 23.90
C VAL A 410 -9.65 1.41 24.97
N ASP A 411 -9.99 2.69 24.73
CA ASP A 411 -10.82 3.48 25.65
C ASP A 411 -12.17 2.81 25.91
N LEU A 412 -12.82 2.33 24.85
CA LEU A 412 -14.09 1.61 24.95
C LEU A 412 -13.98 0.40 25.87
N LEU A 413 -13.00 -0.48 25.64
CA LEU A 413 -12.83 -1.70 26.42
C LEU A 413 -12.44 -1.38 27.88
N ARG A 414 -11.46 -0.50 28.10
CA ARG A 414 -10.96 -0.16 29.44
C ARG A 414 -12.01 0.52 30.31
N ASN A 415 -12.81 1.39 29.71
CA ASN A 415 -13.87 2.11 30.42
C ASN A 415 -15.23 1.40 30.35
N LYS A 416 -15.26 0.14 29.87
CA LYS A 416 -16.47 -0.69 29.76
C LYS A 416 -17.58 0.04 29.02
N LYS A 417 -17.24 0.89 28.04
CA LYS A 417 -18.21 1.53 27.16
C LYS A 417 -18.64 0.51 26.11
N GLY A 418 -19.73 0.79 25.42
CA GLY A 418 -20.24 -0.11 24.40
C GLY A 418 -21.73 0.05 24.21
N SER A 419 -22.23 -0.61 23.18
CA SER A 419 -23.65 -0.74 22.94
C SER A 419 -23.91 -1.98 22.10
N LYS A 420 -25.18 -2.40 22.03
CA LYS A 420 -25.65 -3.42 21.09
C LYS A 420 -25.42 -3.08 19.61
N GLN A 421 -25.01 -1.85 19.29
CA GLN A 421 -24.70 -1.48 17.91
C GLN A 421 -23.34 -2.01 17.47
N VAL A 422 -22.38 -2.12 18.38
CA VAL A 422 -21.01 -2.55 18.09
C VAL A 422 -21.01 -4.01 17.65
N LYS A 423 -20.69 -4.24 16.39
CA LYS A 423 -20.63 -5.57 15.75
C LYS A 423 -19.22 -6.04 15.52
N ALA A 424 -18.26 -5.14 15.30
CA ALA A 424 -16.88 -5.50 15.00
C ALA A 424 -15.90 -4.51 15.64
N LEU A 425 -14.82 -5.05 16.21
CA LEU A 425 -13.85 -4.29 16.99
C LEU A 425 -12.42 -4.74 16.64
N TYR A 426 -11.53 -3.77 16.44
CA TYR A 426 -10.08 -3.96 16.40
C TYR A 426 -9.43 -3.21 17.55
N ALA A 427 -8.64 -3.87 18.40
CA ALA A 427 -7.98 -3.24 19.53
C ALA A 427 -6.51 -3.63 19.62
N ASP A 428 -5.63 -2.64 19.65
CA ASP A 428 -4.19 -2.86 19.80
C ASP A 428 -3.71 -2.33 21.16
N PHE A 429 -3.27 -3.24 22.03
CA PHE A 429 -2.78 -2.92 23.38
C PHE A 429 -1.28 -2.67 23.44
N SER A 430 -0.64 -2.53 22.28
CA SER A 430 0.80 -2.34 22.13
C SER A 430 1.44 -1.22 22.94
N LEU A 431 0.68 -0.17 23.20
CA LEU A 431 1.12 1.06 23.85
C LEU A 431 0.67 1.18 25.31
N GLU A 432 -0.12 0.23 25.80
CA GLU A 432 -0.72 0.24 27.14
C GLU A 432 0.04 -0.67 28.11
N PRO A 433 -0.05 -0.42 29.43
CA PRO A 433 0.42 -1.36 30.43
C PRO A 433 -0.33 -2.70 30.28
N GLN A 434 0.38 -3.81 30.45
CA GLN A 434 -0.22 -5.15 30.43
C GLN A 434 -1.09 -5.36 31.68
N LYS A 435 -2.31 -4.85 31.63
CA LYS A 435 -3.39 -5.22 32.54
C LYS A 435 -4.37 -6.11 31.77
N PRO A 436 -4.68 -7.33 32.25
CA PRO A 436 -5.62 -8.21 31.57
C PRO A 436 -7.00 -7.57 31.47
N LEU A 437 -7.70 -7.85 30.38
CA LEU A 437 -9.13 -7.56 30.28
C LEU A 437 -9.92 -8.72 30.89
N GLU A 438 -10.75 -8.37 31.86
CA GLU A 438 -11.72 -9.27 32.45
C GLU A 438 -13.01 -9.36 31.61
N ALA A 439 -13.73 -10.46 31.77
CA ALA A 439 -15.07 -10.69 31.25
C ALA A 439 -16.00 -9.45 31.29
N GLU A 440 -16.00 -8.72 32.40
CA GLU A 440 -16.83 -7.53 32.61
C GLU A 440 -16.59 -6.40 31.59
N HIS A 441 -15.42 -6.35 30.93
CA HIS A 441 -15.11 -5.36 29.91
C HIS A 441 -15.88 -5.58 28.60
N PHE A 442 -16.45 -6.78 28.40
CA PHE A 442 -17.19 -7.14 27.19
C PHE A 442 -18.72 -7.16 27.40
N LEU A 443 -19.21 -6.91 28.62
CA LEU A 443 -20.64 -6.97 28.95
C LEU A 443 -21.52 -6.06 28.09
N ASN A 444 -20.98 -4.92 27.66
CA ASN A 444 -21.70 -3.93 26.87
C ASN A 444 -21.59 -4.14 25.35
N LEU A 445 -21.08 -5.30 24.92
CA LEU A 445 -20.88 -5.67 23.52
C LEU A 445 -21.65 -6.94 23.13
N PRO A 446 -22.97 -7.03 23.39
CA PRO A 446 -23.73 -8.27 23.23
C PRO A 446 -23.86 -8.74 21.77
N GLU A 447 -23.72 -7.85 20.79
CA GLU A 447 -23.86 -8.13 19.34
C GLU A 447 -22.50 -8.25 18.62
N LEU A 448 -21.39 -8.28 19.37
CA LEU A 448 -20.06 -8.39 18.80
C LEU A 448 -19.89 -9.71 18.07
N ARG A 449 -19.63 -9.66 16.76
CA ARG A 449 -19.44 -10.82 15.88
C ARG A 449 -17.99 -11.01 15.43
N TYR A 450 -17.18 -9.95 15.46
CA TYR A 450 -15.76 -9.96 15.12
C TYR A 450 -14.93 -9.21 16.17
N LEU A 451 -13.86 -9.83 16.66
CA LEU A 451 -12.86 -9.20 17.51
C LEU A 451 -11.46 -9.53 16.98
N GLU A 452 -10.70 -8.49 16.66
CA GLU A 452 -9.28 -8.58 16.41
C GLU A 452 -8.53 -7.84 17.49
N ALA A 453 -7.55 -8.49 18.11
CA ALA A 453 -6.75 -7.84 19.13
C ALA A 453 -5.26 -8.20 19.03
N GLU A 454 -4.42 -7.20 19.30
CA GLU A 454 -2.98 -7.36 19.38
C GLU A 454 -2.50 -7.16 20.82
N ARG A 455 -1.64 -8.07 21.30
CA ARG A 455 -1.08 -8.08 22.67
C ARG A 455 -2.14 -8.04 23.77
N LEU A 456 -3.27 -8.72 23.54
CA LEU A 456 -4.37 -8.80 24.50
C LEU A 456 -4.14 -9.93 25.51
N ASP A 457 -4.19 -9.60 26.80
CA ASP A 457 -4.24 -10.56 27.90
C ASP A 457 -5.67 -10.65 28.48
N PHE A 458 -6.11 -11.86 28.83
CA PHE A 458 -7.46 -12.14 29.31
C PHE A 458 -7.41 -12.69 30.75
N ALA A 459 -8.40 -12.34 31.56
CA ALA A 459 -8.59 -12.96 32.87
C ALA A 459 -10.08 -13.20 33.19
N GLY A 460 -10.39 -14.30 33.88
CA GLY A 460 -11.75 -14.58 34.36
C GLY A 460 -12.62 -15.44 33.44
N ASP A 461 -13.93 -15.46 33.70
CA ASP A 461 -14.90 -16.36 33.06
C ASP A 461 -15.64 -15.69 31.89
N PHE A 462 -15.40 -16.14 30.67
CA PHE A 462 -16.00 -15.61 29.44
C PHE A 462 -17.22 -16.40 28.93
N ASN A 463 -17.76 -17.34 29.71
CA ASN A 463 -18.94 -18.11 29.35
C ASN A 463 -20.08 -17.20 28.87
N ASN A 464 -20.51 -17.39 27.63
CA ASN A 464 -21.67 -16.73 27.02
C ASN A 464 -21.64 -15.19 26.95
N LEU A 465 -20.55 -14.53 27.37
CA LEU A 465 -20.42 -13.07 27.36
C LEU A 465 -20.40 -12.48 25.96
N VAL A 466 -19.82 -13.22 25.01
CA VAL A 466 -19.77 -12.87 23.60
C VAL A 466 -20.40 -13.98 22.78
N SER A 467 -21.62 -14.36 23.17
CA SER A 467 -22.37 -15.44 22.51
C SER A 467 -22.57 -15.19 21.00
N ASN A 468 -22.52 -13.93 20.55
CA ASN A 468 -22.59 -13.58 19.13
C ASN A 468 -21.25 -13.61 18.40
N LEU A 469 -20.12 -13.77 19.09
CA LEU A 469 -18.79 -13.77 18.47
C LEU A 469 -18.62 -14.97 17.55
N ARG A 470 -18.31 -14.68 16.29
CA ARG A 470 -18.08 -15.69 15.25
C ARG A 470 -16.61 -15.82 14.91
N TRP A 471 -15.85 -14.74 15.05
CA TRP A 471 -14.44 -14.73 14.74
C TRP A 471 -13.64 -13.94 15.77
N LEU A 472 -12.72 -14.64 16.42
CA LEU A 472 -11.68 -14.10 17.28
C LEU A 472 -10.32 -14.22 16.60
N ARG A 473 -9.64 -13.10 16.40
CA ARG A 473 -8.26 -13.05 15.92
C ARG A 473 -7.36 -12.43 16.98
N LEU A 474 -6.34 -13.17 17.39
CA LEU A 474 -5.40 -12.73 18.41
C LEU A 474 -3.98 -12.77 17.85
N GLN A 475 -3.29 -11.64 17.96
CA GLN A 475 -1.91 -11.47 17.50
C GLN A 475 -1.01 -11.14 18.69
N SER A 476 0.20 -11.70 18.70
CA SER A 476 1.23 -11.37 19.70
C SER A 476 0.77 -11.52 21.16
N CYS A 477 -0.15 -12.42 21.46
CA CYS A 477 -0.66 -12.64 22.83
C CYS A 477 0.25 -13.61 23.59
N VAL A 478 0.55 -13.31 24.85
CA VAL A 478 1.35 -14.14 25.75
C VAL A 478 0.45 -14.66 26.87
N CYS A 479 0.50 -15.96 27.16
CA CYS A 479 -0.36 -16.58 28.16
C CYS A 479 0.46 -17.05 29.36
N ASP A 480 0.80 -16.13 30.25
CA ASP A 480 1.72 -16.41 31.37
C ASP A 480 1.10 -17.23 32.52
N SER A 481 -0.20 -17.56 32.52
CA SER A 481 -0.80 -18.35 33.62
C SER A 481 -2.03 -19.19 33.24
N SER A 482 -2.22 -20.31 33.94
CA SER A 482 -3.30 -21.29 33.73
C SER A 482 -4.71 -20.81 34.10
N ASP A 483 -4.83 -19.68 34.79
CA ASP A 483 -6.11 -19.10 35.25
C ASP A 483 -6.73 -18.09 34.26
N GLN A 484 -6.02 -17.78 33.16
CA GLN A 484 -6.41 -16.76 32.18
C GLN A 484 -7.65 -17.11 31.32
N PHE A 485 -7.98 -18.40 31.18
CA PHE A 485 -9.07 -18.88 30.30
C PHE A 485 -10.08 -19.82 30.98
N ASN A 486 -10.38 -19.57 32.26
CA ASN A 486 -11.37 -20.37 32.97
C ASN A 486 -12.75 -20.30 32.27
N ASN A 487 -13.27 -21.48 31.87
CA ASN A 487 -14.55 -21.64 31.17
C ASN A 487 -14.76 -20.78 29.91
N PHE A 488 -13.78 -20.74 29.02
CA PHE A 488 -13.92 -20.08 27.72
C PHE A 488 -14.80 -20.90 26.75
N ARG A 489 -16.14 -20.85 26.92
CA ARG A 489 -17.12 -21.45 26.00
C ARG A 489 -17.70 -20.40 25.07
N MET A 490 -17.30 -20.45 23.81
CA MET A 490 -17.89 -19.63 22.74
C MET A 490 -18.76 -20.51 21.86
N ALA A 491 -20.03 -20.63 22.23
CA ALA A 491 -20.96 -21.59 21.61
C ALA A 491 -21.12 -21.38 20.09
N ASN A 492 -21.00 -20.14 19.60
CA ASN A 492 -21.23 -19.81 18.19
C ASN A 492 -19.94 -19.41 17.44
N MET A 493 -18.76 -19.53 18.03
CA MET A 493 -17.53 -19.14 17.35
C MET A 493 -17.19 -20.11 16.22
N VAL A 494 -16.93 -19.55 15.04
CA VAL A 494 -16.66 -20.29 13.79
C VAL A 494 -15.16 -20.30 13.47
N ILE A 495 -14.46 -19.19 13.78
CA ILE A 495 -13.06 -18.97 13.45
C ILE A 495 -12.29 -18.54 14.69
N LEU A 496 -11.22 -19.27 14.99
CA LEU A 496 -10.16 -18.84 15.90
C LEU A 496 -8.86 -18.70 15.09
N ASP A 497 -8.36 -17.47 14.96
CA ASP A 497 -7.15 -17.15 14.20
C ASP A 497 -6.02 -16.72 15.13
N LEU A 498 -4.96 -17.53 15.16
CA LEU A 498 -3.81 -17.39 16.05
C LEU A 498 -2.48 -17.46 15.28
N GLN A 499 -2.50 -17.32 13.94
CA GLN A 499 -1.34 -17.60 13.08
C GLN A 499 -0.12 -16.71 13.36
N ASP A 500 -0.32 -15.54 13.96
CA ASP A 500 0.72 -14.55 14.25
C ASP A 500 1.07 -14.48 15.75
N SER A 501 0.63 -15.44 16.56
CA SER A 501 0.94 -15.50 18.00
C SER A 501 2.18 -16.37 18.27
N ILE A 502 3.09 -15.89 19.13
CA ILE A 502 4.29 -16.61 19.55
C ILE A 502 3.91 -17.45 20.77
N PHE A 503 3.85 -18.77 20.62
CA PHE A 503 3.56 -19.68 21.73
C PHE A 503 4.84 -20.29 22.27
N VAL A 504 5.09 -20.16 23.56
CA VAL A 504 6.14 -20.91 24.26
C VAL A 504 5.57 -22.28 24.63
N GLU A 505 6.34 -23.37 24.49
CA GLU A 505 5.89 -24.77 24.69
C GLU A 505 5.23 -25.06 26.06
N GLY A 506 5.32 -24.15 27.05
CA GLY A 506 4.66 -24.22 28.36
C GLY A 506 3.22 -23.65 28.42
N ASP A 507 2.80 -22.83 27.45
CA ASP A 507 1.55 -22.04 27.51
C ASP A 507 0.32 -22.78 26.94
N LEU A 508 0.49 -24.03 26.49
CA LEU A 508 -0.54 -24.81 25.81
C LEU A 508 -1.70 -25.23 26.72
N GLY A 509 -1.52 -25.18 28.04
CA GLY A 509 -2.52 -25.59 29.04
C GLY A 509 -3.76 -24.70 29.06
N CYS A 510 -3.59 -23.38 28.91
CA CYS A 510 -4.65 -22.37 29.01
C CYS A 510 -5.61 -22.47 27.83
N TRP A 511 -5.08 -22.64 26.62
CA TRP A 511 -5.84 -22.84 25.38
C TRP A 511 -6.62 -24.16 25.35
N SER A 512 -6.19 -25.16 26.13
CA SER A 512 -6.88 -26.45 26.25
C SER A 512 -8.21 -26.38 27.03
N GLN A 513 -8.54 -25.22 27.62
CA GLN A 513 -9.80 -24.93 28.30
C GLN A 513 -10.87 -24.33 27.37
N ILE A 514 -10.48 -23.87 26.17
CA ILE A 514 -11.37 -23.31 25.16
C ILE A 514 -12.21 -24.44 24.55
N LYS A 515 -13.51 -24.46 24.88
CA LYS A 515 -14.47 -25.42 24.30
C LYS A 515 -15.28 -24.72 23.23
N VAL A 516 -15.09 -25.11 21.97
CA VAL A 516 -15.72 -24.45 20.83
C VAL A 516 -16.18 -25.50 19.83
N HIS A 517 -17.35 -25.29 19.23
CA HIS A 517 -17.79 -26.06 18.06
C HIS A 517 -17.14 -25.46 16.80
N ILE A 518 -15.84 -25.75 16.59
CA ILE A 518 -15.05 -25.07 15.55
C ILE A 518 -15.25 -25.72 14.18
N LEU A 519 -15.53 -24.89 13.17
CA LEU A 519 -15.43 -25.26 11.76
C LEU A 519 -13.99 -25.10 11.23
N TYR A 520 -13.28 -24.02 11.61
CA TYR A 520 -11.89 -23.79 11.17
C TYR A 520 -10.99 -23.19 12.27
N ILE A 521 -9.84 -23.84 12.50
CA ILE A 521 -8.76 -23.37 13.38
C ILE A 521 -7.57 -23.01 12.51
N TYR A 522 -7.10 -21.77 12.59
CA TYR A 522 -5.85 -21.34 11.96
C TYR A 522 -4.78 -21.14 13.04
N MET A 523 -3.88 -22.10 13.17
CA MET A 523 -2.88 -22.19 14.25
C MET A 523 -1.52 -22.67 13.75
N VAL A 524 -0.49 -22.47 14.58
CA VAL A 524 0.79 -23.18 14.48
C VAL A 524 0.57 -24.68 14.76
N ASN A 525 1.18 -25.56 13.96
CA ASN A 525 0.94 -27.02 13.94
C ASN A 525 0.93 -27.72 15.31
N THR A 526 1.72 -27.24 16.26
CA THR A 526 1.87 -27.83 17.61
C THR A 526 0.57 -27.77 18.42
N ILE A 527 -0.21 -26.69 18.31
CA ILE A 527 -1.41 -26.48 19.14
C ILE A 527 -2.66 -27.17 18.58
N VAL A 528 -2.67 -27.38 17.27
CA VAL A 528 -3.71 -28.17 16.57
C VAL A 528 -3.83 -29.57 17.19
N SER A 529 -2.71 -30.17 17.63
CA SER A 529 -2.70 -31.48 18.30
C SER A 529 -3.37 -31.45 19.69
N CYS A 530 -3.13 -30.41 20.48
CA CYS A 530 -3.69 -30.23 21.82
C CYS A 530 -5.21 -29.99 21.78
N ILE A 531 -5.70 -29.10 20.91
CA ILE A 531 -7.13 -28.78 20.83
C ILE A 531 -7.91 -29.93 20.19
N LYS A 532 -7.41 -30.56 19.11
CA LYS A 532 -8.09 -31.71 18.47
C LYS A 532 -8.21 -32.94 19.37
N SER A 533 -7.34 -33.09 20.38
CA SER A 533 -7.46 -34.20 21.34
C SER A 533 -8.63 -34.06 22.33
N LYS A 534 -9.28 -32.88 22.37
CA LYS A 534 -10.35 -32.53 23.33
C LYS A 534 -11.67 -32.08 22.67
N VAL A 535 -11.72 -31.97 21.34
CA VAL A 535 -12.96 -31.92 20.54
C VAL A 535 -13.47 -33.34 20.38
#